data_AF-A0A8H4XT64-F1
#
_entry.id   AF-A0A8H4XT64-F1
#
_cell.length_a   1.000
_cell.length_b   1.000
_cell.length_c   1.000
_cell.angle_alpha   90.00
_cell.angle_beta   90.00
_cell.angle_gamma   90.00
#
_symmetry.space_group_name_H-M   'P 1'
#
loop_
_entity.id
_entity.type
_entity.pdbx_description
1 polymer ?
#
loop_
_entity_poly.entity_id
_entity_poly.type
_entity_poly.pdbx_seq_one_letter_code
_entity_poly.pdbx_strand_id
1 'polypeptide(L)'
;MGAPIQIYPLYENGFRARRDQSFNDNNEESAVLYAKFSKVASNHPFAWNYGKRPMDAKEIGTVSKTNRMICHPYPLFMNAFNTVNMAAACLLTSTEHARKLGIPEDRWIYILGGAGTEESKKFWERPNYHSSAAISRSIDEGLRVSGLVASEIDVFDFYSIIGAFQSFQNWPATI
;
A
#
# COMPACT_ATOMS: atom_id res chain seq x y z
N MET A 1 17.52 -13.77 -8.68
CA MET A 1 16.10 -14.15 -8.51
C MET A 1 15.54 -13.39 -7.32
N GLY A 2 14.28 -12.97 -7.38
CA GLY A 2 13.64 -12.28 -6.26
C GLY A 2 13.44 -10.78 -6.47
N ALA A 3 13.29 -10.33 -7.71
CA ALA A 3 12.82 -8.97 -7.96
C ALA A 3 11.39 -8.82 -7.42
N PRO A 4 10.97 -7.64 -6.94
CA PRO A 4 9.60 -7.39 -6.48
C PRO A 4 8.52 -7.90 -7.44
N ILE A 5 8.72 -7.67 -8.74
CA ILE A 5 7.84 -8.10 -9.84
C ILE A 5 7.68 -9.62 -9.98
N GLN A 6 8.51 -10.41 -9.30
CA GLN A 6 8.47 -11.87 -9.26
C GLN A 6 7.95 -12.39 -7.91
N ILE A 7 8.28 -11.70 -6.82
CA ILE A 7 7.92 -12.13 -5.45
C ILE A 7 6.49 -11.76 -5.09
N TYR A 8 6.03 -10.53 -5.35
CA TYR A 8 4.66 -10.14 -5.00
C TYR A 8 3.58 -10.97 -5.71
N PRO A 9 3.73 -11.34 -7.00
CA PRO A 9 2.81 -12.30 -7.63
C PRO A 9 2.78 -13.67 -6.95
N LEU A 10 3.90 -14.14 -6.38
CA LEU A 10 3.91 -15.38 -5.59
C LEU A 10 3.02 -15.25 -4.35
N TYR A 11 3.12 -14.13 -3.63
CA TYR A 11 2.29 -13.89 -2.45
C TYR A 11 0.80 -13.74 -2.80
N GLU A 12 0.49 -13.03 -3.88
CA GLU A 12 -0.88 -12.87 -4.38
C GLU A 12 -1.50 -14.23 -4.75
N ASN A 13 -0.78 -15.06 -5.51
CA ASN A 13 -1.27 -16.39 -5.86
C ASN A 13 -1.37 -17.31 -4.64
N GLY A 14 -0.47 -17.18 -3.66
CA GLY A 14 -0.56 -17.88 -2.38
C GLY A 14 -1.83 -17.49 -1.61
N PHE A 15 -2.15 -16.19 -1.58
CA PHE A 15 -3.36 -15.67 -0.95
C PHE A 15 -4.64 -16.09 -1.67
N ARG A 16 -4.66 -15.98 -3.00
CA ARG A 16 -5.73 -16.50 -3.84
C ARG A 16 -6.01 -17.98 -3.57
N ALA A 17 -4.96 -18.81 -3.56
CA ALA A 17 -5.08 -20.24 -3.30
C ALA A 17 -5.61 -20.51 -1.88
N ARG A 18 -5.21 -19.70 -0.89
CA ARG A 18 -5.71 -19.83 0.49
C ARG A 18 -7.20 -19.49 0.63
N ARG A 19 -7.74 -18.63 -0.24
CA ARG A 19 -9.16 -18.23 -0.27
C ARG A 19 -10.02 -19.04 -1.24
N ASP A 20 -9.45 -20.06 -1.90
CA ASP A 20 -10.11 -20.82 -2.98
C ASP A 20 -10.69 -19.91 -4.08
N GLN A 21 -10.04 -18.77 -4.32
CA GLN A 21 -10.55 -17.76 -5.24
C GLN A 21 -10.16 -18.09 -6.69
N SER A 22 -11.08 -17.89 -7.63
CA SER A 22 -10.79 -18.07 -9.05
C SER A 22 -9.79 -17.00 -9.55
N PHE A 23 -9.12 -17.26 -10.68
CA PHE A 23 -8.24 -16.26 -11.29
C PHE A 23 -8.99 -14.99 -11.69
N ASN A 24 -10.22 -15.13 -12.19
CA ASN A 24 -11.04 -14.00 -12.60
C ASN A 24 -11.43 -13.15 -11.40
N ASP A 25 -11.89 -13.76 -10.31
CA ASP A 25 -12.31 -13.03 -9.11
C ASP A 25 -11.11 -12.30 -8.48
N ASN A 26 -9.92 -12.92 -8.46
CA ASN A 26 -8.71 -12.27 -7.94
C ASN A 26 -8.29 -11.05 -8.78
N ASN A 27 -8.38 -11.17 -10.10
CA ASN A 27 -8.10 -10.08 -11.02
C ASN A 27 -9.13 -8.95 -10.88
N GLU A 28 -10.42 -9.28 -10.73
CA GLU A 28 -11.48 -8.30 -10.52
C GLU A 28 -11.31 -7.56 -9.19
N GLU A 29 -11.05 -8.27 -8.10
CA GLU A 29 -10.78 -7.68 -6.78
C GLU A 29 -9.59 -6.71 -6.84
N SER A 30 -8.47 -7.14 -7.45
CA SER A 30 -7.31 -6.29 -7.67
C SER A 30 -7.65 -5.07 -8.54
N ALA A 31 -8.38 -5.26 -9.64
CA ALA A 31 -8.70 -4.18 -10.56
C ALA A 31 -9.62 -3.12 -9.92
N VAL A 32 -10.60 -3.54 -9.12
CA VAL A 32 -11.47 -2.64 -8.35
C VAL A 32 -10.64 -1.81 -7.37
N LEU A 33 -9.69 -2.43 -6.68
CA LEU A 33 -8.83 -1.72 -5.76
C LEU A 33 -7.97 -0.66 -6.48
N TYR A 34 -7.30 -1.05 -7.56
CA TYR A 34 -6.46 -0.13 -8.32
C TYR A 34 -7.26 1.00 -8.99
N ALA A 35 -8.53 0.77 -9.36
CA ALA A 35 -9.41 1.83 -9.83
C ALA A 35 -9.66 2.90 -8.76
N LYS A 36 -9.81 2.49 -7.49
CA LYS A 36 -9.91 3.44 -6.36
C LYS A 36 -8.63 4.27 -6.22
N PHE A 37 -7.45 3.64 -6.30
CA PHE A 37 -6.18 4.40 -6.30
C PHE A 37 -6.07 5.34 -7.50
N SER A 38 -6.49 4.91 -8.68
CA SER A 38 -6.47 5.76 -9.88
C SER A 38 -7.32 7.02 -9.68
N LYS A 39 -8.47 6.89 -9.03
CA LYS A 39 -9.36 8.02 -8.68
C LYS A 39 -8.74 8.97 -7.64
N VAL A 40 -8.08 8.44 -6.61
CA VAL A 40 -7.38 9.29 -5.63
C VAL A 40 -6.23 10.03 -6.33
N ALA A 41 -5.40 9.29 -7.09
CA ALA A 41 -4.25 9.84 -7.79
C ALA A 41 -4.64 10.88 -8.86
N SER A 42 -5.77 10.73 -9.56
CA SER A 42 -6.20 11.74 -10.54
C SER A 42 -6.50 13.10 -9.91
N ASN A 43 -6.84 13.13 -8.62
CA ASN A 43 -7.20 14.34 -7.89
C ASN A 43 -6.06 14.88 -7.02
N HIS A 44 -4.95 14.16 -6.87
CA HIS A 44 -3.86 14.55 -6.00
C HIS A 44 -2.79 15.38 -6.76
N PRO A 45 -2.54 16.65 -6.41
CA PRO A 45 -1.68 17.56 -7.18
C PRO A 45 -0.25 17.06 -7.43
N PHE A 46 0.29 16.25 -6.52
CA PHE A 46 1.63 15.69 -6.64
C PHE A 46 1.67 14.32 -7.34
N ALA A 47 0.53 13.75 -7.74
CA ALA A 47 0.51 12.47 -8.43
C ALA A 47 0.88 12.63 -9.90
N TRP A 48 1.57 11.63 -10.46
CA TRP A 48 1.93 11.58 -11.89
C TRP A 48 0.74 11.67 -12.84
N ASN A 49 -0.45 11.25 -12.38
CA ASN A 49 -1.68 11.26 -13.16
C ASN A 49 -2.65 12.38 -12.75
N TYR A 50 -2.17 13.40 -12.03
CA TYR A 50 -2.97 14.55 -11.66
C TYR A 50 -3.65 15.19 -12.88
N GLY A 51 -4.96 15.43 -12.79
CA GLY A 51 -5.77 16.03 -13.86
C GLY A 51 -6.09 15.10 -15.03
N LYS A 52 -5.60 13.85 -15.03
CA LYS A 52 -5.98 12.84 -16.04
C LYS A 52 -7.26 12.13 -15.63
N ARG A 53 -7.99 11.59 -16.62
CA ARG A 53 -9.16 10.73 -16.34
C ARG A 53 -8.71 9.49 -15.53
N PRO A 54 -9.36 9.17 -14.41
CA PRO A 54 -9.07 7.93 -13.69
C PRO A 54 -9.45 6.72 -14.54
N MET A 55 -8.65 5.67 -14.45
CA MET A 55 -8.93 4.40 -15.11
C MET A 55 -9.94 3.60 -14.29
N ASP A 56 -10.90 2.97 -14.97
CA ASP A 56 -11.86 2.09 -14.31
C ASP A 56 -11.31 0.66 -14.12
N ALA A 57 -12.03 -0.16 -13.35
CA ALA A 57 -11.61 -1.54 -13.06
C ALA A 57 -11.53 -2.41 -14.33
N LYS A 58 -12.41 -2.18 -15.30
CA LYS A 58 -12.40 -2.95 -16.56
C LYS A 58 -11.15 -2.61 -17.37
N GLU A 59 -10.79 -1.34 -17.47
CA GLU A 59 -9.56 -0.88 -18.13
C GLU A 59 -8.30 -1.44 -17.47
N ILE A 60 -8.25 -1.43 -16.13
CA ILE A 60 -7.10 -1.91 -15.35
C ILE A 60 -6.96 -3.44 -15.43
N GLY A 61 -8.08 -4.17 -15.34
CA GLY A 61 -8.11 -5.63 -15.32
C GLY A 61 -8.03 -6.30 -16.69
N THR A 62 -8.26 -5.57 -17.79
CA THR A 62 -8.26 -6.15 -19.14
C THR A 62 -6.86 -6.11 -19.76
N VAL A 63 -6.31 -7.29 -20.07
CA VAL A 63 -5.07 -7.40 -20.84
C VAL A 63 -5.28 -6.87 -22.26
N SER A 64 -4.41 -5.97 -22.69
CA SER A 64 -4.50 -5.35 -24.02
C SER A 64 -3.10 -5.00 -24.56
N LYS A 65 -3.05 -4.42 -25.77
CA LYS A 65 -1.79 -3.92 -26.35
C LYS A 65 -1.13 -2.84 -25.47
N THR A 66 -1.93 -2.04 -24.76
CA THR A 66 -1.46 -0.97 -23.87
C THR A 66 -1.38 -1.42 -22.40
N ASN A 67 -2.03 -2.52 -22.03
CA ASN A 67 -2.05 -3.10 -20.70
C ASN A 67 -1.59 -4.57 -20.74
N ARG A 68 -0.36 -4.82 -21.22
CA ARG A 68 0.16 -6.18 -21.37
C ARG A 68 0.32 -6.87 -20.01
N MET A 69 0.31 -8.20 -20.01
CA MET A 69 0.68 -8.98 -18.84
C MET A 69 2.16 -8.79 -18.49
N ILE A 70 2.47 -8.56 -17.22
CA ILE A 70 3.83 -8.37 -16.73
C ILE A 70 4.31 -9.62 -16.00
N CYS A 71 3.60 -10.00 -14.94
CA CYS A 71 3.78 -11.26 -14.25
C CYS A 71 2.43 -11.64 -13.65
N HIS A 72 1.93 -12.84 -13.98
CA HIS A 72 0.61 -13.27 -13.55
C HIS A 72 0.51 -13.23 -12.00
N PRO A 73 -0.46 -12.51 -11.41
CA PRO A 73 -1.73 -12.10 -12.03
C PRO A 73 -1.80 -10.64 -12.51
N TYR A 74 -0.70 -9.88 -12.45
CA TYR A 74 -0.72 -8.43 -12.61
C TYR A 74 -0.41 -7.96 -14.04
N PRO A 75 -1.38 -7.36 -14.76
CA PRO A 75 -1.12 -6.59 -15.97
C PRO A 75 -0.43 -5.26 -15.64
N LEU A 76 0.06 -4.56 -16.66
CA LEU A 76 0.87 -3.34 -16.53
C LEU A 76 0.26 -2.29 -15.59
N PHE A 77 -1.04 -2.03 -15.68
CA PHE A 77 -1.70 -0.99 -14.88
C PHE A 77 -1.90 -1.37 -13.39
N MET A 78 -1.62 -2.62 -13.01
CA MET A 78 -1.55 -3.05 -11.61
C MET A 78 -0.12 -3.06 -11.05
N ASN A 79 0.84 -2.47 -11.78
CA ASN A 79 2.22 -2.35 -11.32
C ASN A 79 2.59 -0.87 -11.14
N ALA A 80 3.37 -0.58 -10.10
CA ALA A 80 3.86 0.77 -9.88
C ALA A 80 4.78 1.25 -11.02
N PHE A 81 4.68 2.54 -11.32
CA PHE A 81 5.60 3.25 -12.22
C PHE A 81 6.59 4.05 -11.38
N ASN A 82 7.87 3.66 -11.42
CA ASN A 82 8.91 4.22 -10.55
C ASN A 82 9.71 5.37 -11.19
N THR A 83 9.42 5.74 -12.43
CA THR A 83 10.16 6.81 -13.14
C THR A 83 9.50 8.17 -12.91
N VAL A 84 9.76 8.76 -11.74
CA VAL A 84 9.28 10.09 -11.36
C VAL A 84 10.44 10.94 -10.82
N ASN A 85 10.34 12.26 -10.93
CA ASN A 85 11.27 13.19 -10.30
C ASN A 85 10.55 13.94 -9.17
N MET A 86 10.57 13.36 -7.97
CA MET A 86 9.88 13.88 -6.78
C MET A 86 10.73 13.68 -5.53
N ALA A 87 10.57 14.58 -4.56
CA ALA A 87 11.19 14.50 -3.25
C ALA A 87 10.20 14.96 -2.17
N ALA A 88 10.36 14.43 -0.97
CA ALA A 88 9.63 14.85 0.22
C ALA A 88 10.61 14.99 1.40
N ALA A 89 10.29 15.87 2.35
CA ALA A 89 11.06 16.08 3.56
C ALA A 89 10.13 16.29 4.75
N CYS A 90 10.51 15.74 5.90
CA CYS A 90 9.86 15.98 7.17
C CYS A 90 10.88 16.59 8.14
N LEU A 91 10.51 17.67 8.81
CA LEU A 91 11.33 18.30 9.83
C LEU A 91 10.87 17.82 11.21
N LEU A 92 11.78 17.17 11.93
CA LEU A 92 11.55 16.73 13.30
C LEU A 92 12.33 17.63 14.25
N THR A 93 11.67 18.07 15.32
CA THR A 93 12.31 18.87 16.37
C THR A 93 11.57 18.71 17.70
N SER A 94 12.18 19.16 18.79
CA SER A 94 11.50 19.20 20.08
C SER A 94 10.53 20.38 20.15
N THR A 95 9.50 20.28 20.99
CA THR A 95 8.57 21.40 21.22
C THR A 95 9.28 22.64 21.76
N GLU A 96 10.29 22.46 22.61
CA GLU A 96 11.13 23.56 23.11
C GLU A 96 11.85 24.30 21.97
N HIS A 97 12.45 23.56 21.04
CA HIS A 97 13.16 24.15 19.93
C HIS A 97 12.19 24.79 18.91
N ALA A 98 11.03 24.16 18.66
CA ALA A 98 9.98 24.74 17.84
C ALA A 98 9.49 26.09 18.40
N ARG A 99 9.32 26.22 19.72
CA ARG A 99 8.98 27.50 20.38
C ARG A 99 10.08 28.54 20.22
N LYS A 100 11.34 28.16 20.42
CA LYS A 100 12.49 29.06 20.22
C LYS A 100 12.56 29.61 18.79
N LEU A 101 12.17 28.80 17.80
CA LEU A 101 12.09 29.21 16.40
C LEU A 101 10.80 29.94 16.03
N GLY A 102 9.85 30.10 16.97
CA GLY A 102 8.56 30.76 16.72
C GLY A 102 7.62 29.97 15.80
N ILE A 103 7.76 28.65 15.71
CA ILE A 103 6.87 27.81 14.89
C ILE A 103 5.50 27.73 15.58
N PRO A 104 4.41 28.14 14.93
CA PRO A 104 3.05 28.09 15.50
C PRO A 104 2.65 26.68 15.95
N GLU A 105 2.08 26.55 17.16
CA GLU A 105 1.70 25.23 17.74
C GLU A 105 0.58 24.54 16.95
N ASP A 106 -0.26 25.29 16.23
CA ASP A 106 -1.31 24.75 15.35
C ASP A 106 -0.78 24.01 14.11
N ARG A 107 0.53 24.08 13.85
CA ARG A 107 1.23 23.33 12.79
C ARG A 107 1.96 22.09 13.29
N TRP A 108 2.01 21.88 14.60
CA TRP A 108 2.76 20.77 15.17
C TRP A 108 1.97 19.47 15.03
N ILE A 109 2.66 18.43 14.54
CA ILE A 109 2.10 17.08 14.44
C ILE A 109 2.95 16.18 15.33
N TYR A 110 2.29 15.48 16.24
CA TYR A 110 2.95 14.57 17.18
C TYR A 110 2.94 13.14 16.64
N ILE A 111 4.11 12.51 16.63
CA ILE A 111 4.22 11.08 16.35
C ILE A 111 3.87 10.35 17.65
N LEU A 112 2.66 9.82 17.74
CA LEU A 112 2.16 9.15 18.95
C LEU A 112 2.75 7.76 19.17
N GLY A 113 3.11 7.06 18.08
CA GLY A 113 3.67 5.73 18.17
C GLY A 113 4.15 5.21 16.82
N GLY A 114 4.93 4.14 16.87
CA GLY A 114 5.41 3.43 15.71
C GLY A 114 6.02 2.10 16.12
N ALA A 115 5.92 1.11 15.26
CA ALA A 115 6.50 -0.21 15.47
C ALA A 115 7.05 -0.77 14.16
N GLY A 116 8.05 -1.62 14.28
CA GLY A 116 8.71 -2.25 13.15
C GLY A 116 9.12 -3.67 13.47
N THR A 117 8.79 -4.58 12.57
CA THR A 117 9.23 -5.98 12.59
C THR A 117 9.58 -6.41 11.17
N GLU A 118 10.28 -7.53 11.02
CA GLU A 118 10.69 -8.04 9.71
C GLU A 118 10.34 -9.52 9.53
N GLU A 119 10.03 -9.88 8.29
CA GLU A 119 9.94 -11.27 7.84
C GLU A 119 11.34 -11.81 7.50
N SER A 120 11.49 -13.12 7.29
CA SER A 120 12.77 -13.66 6.79
C SER A 120 13.15 -12.98 5.47
N LYS A 121 14.41 -12.54 5.38
CA LYS A 121 15.00 -11.98 4.15
C LYS A 121 15.00 -12.98 3.00
N LYS A 122 15.01 -14.27 3.32
CA LYS A 122 14.84 -15.35 2.35
C LYS A 122 13.37 -15.71 2.30
N PHE A 123 12.66 -15.20 1.29
CA PHE A 123 11.22 -15.35 1.20
C PHE A 123 10.75 -16.81 1.27
N TRP A 124 11.55 -17.77 0.79
CA TRP A 124 11.25 -19.20 0.82
C TRP A 124 11.35 -19.86 2.21
N GLU A 125 11.91 -19.17 3.20
CA GLU A 125 11.92 -19.63 4.60
C GLU A 125 10.65 -19.18 5.36
N ARG A 126 9.75 -18.42 4.71
CA ARG A 126 8.47 -18.04 5.32
C ARG A 126 7.59 -19.27 5.53
N PRO A 127 6.81 -19.33 6.62
CA PRO A 127 5.94 -20.47 6.90
C PRO A 127 4.80 -20.60 5.89
N ASN A 128 4.43 -19.50 5.23
CA ASN A 128 3.47 -19.47 4.14
C ASN A 128 3.68 -18.20 3.28
N TYR A 129 2.97 -18.13 2.17
CA TYR A 129 3.01 -17.03 1.20
C TYR A 129 1.75 -16.19 1.18
N HIS A 130 0.81 -16.42 2.10
CA HIS A 130 -0.52 -15.81 2.09
C HIS A 130 -0.80 -14.96 3.34
N SER A 131 0.22 -14.66 4.14
CA SER A 131 0.09 -13.80 5.32
C SER A 131 1.44 -13.21 5.70
N SER A 132 1.43 -12.15 6.52
CA SER A 132 2.64 -11.57 7.09
C SER A 132 2.46 -11.28 8.57
N ALA A 133 3.12 -12.08 9.41
CA ALA A 133 3.10 -11.87 10.86
C ALA A 133 3.82 -10.56 11.24
N ALA A 134 4.84 -10.17 10.46
CA ALA A 134 5.53 -8.91 10.69
C ALA A 134 4.61 -7.70 10.50
N ILE A 135 3.84 -7.68 9.41
CA ILE A 135 2.90 -6.59 9.15
C ILE A 135 1.84 -6.52 10.26
N SER A 136 1.17 -7.64 10.57
CA SER A 136 0.14 -7.65 11.62
C SER A 136 0.69 -7.19 12.97
N ARG A 137 1.84 -7.72 13.40
CA ARG A 137 2.47 -7.31 14.68
C ARG A 137 2.89 -5.85 14.70
N SER A 138 3.40 -5.32 13.60
CA SER A 138 3.79 -3.90 13.51
C SER A 138 2.56 -2.99 13.61
N ILE A 139 1.42 -3.39 13.05
CA ILE A 139 0.18 -2.63 13.15
C ILE A 139 -0.37 -2.69 14.57
N ASP A 140 -0.48 -3.89 15.14
CA ASP A 140 -1.00 -4.10 16.49
C ASP A 140 -0.15 -3.35 17.54
N GLU A 141 1.18 -3.47 17.44
CA GLU A 141 2.10 -2.78 18.33
C GLU A 141 2.12 -1.26 18.10
N GLY A 142 1.97 -0.82 16.85
CA GLY A 142 1.83 0.59 16.50
C GLY A 142 0.63 1.24 17.20
N LEU A 143 -0.54 0.58 17.15
CA LEU A 143 -1.74 1.00 17.86
C LEU A 143 -1.56 0.95 19.39
N ARG A 144 -0.94 -0.13 19.89
CA ARG A 144 -0.68 -0.27 21.33
C ARG A 144 0.21 0.84 21.88
N VAL A 145 1.28 1.20 21.16
CA VAL A 145 2.23 2.24 21.58
C VAL A 145 1.62 3.64 21.45
N SER A 146 0.79 3.88 20.42
CA SER A 146 0.09 5.17 20.28
C SER A 146 -1.03 5.36 21.31
N GLY A 147 -1.47 4.29 21.97
CA GLY A 147 -2.58 4.30 22.92
C GLY A 147 -3.96 4.44 22.24
N LEU A 148 -4.03 4.15 20.94
CA LEU A 148 -5.23 4.26 20.12
C LEU A 148 -5.79 2.89 19.76
N VAL A 149 -7.07 2.84 19.44
CA VAL A 149 -7.71 1.71 18.74
C VAL A 149 -7.98 2.06 17.28
N ALA A 150 -8.13 1.04 16.42
CA ALA A 150 -8.31 1.25 14.98
C ALA A 150 -9.51 2.15 14.62
N SER A 151 -10.57 2.15 15.43
CA SER A 151 -11.76 3.00 15.23
C SER A 151 -11.53 4.49 15.54
N GLU A 152 -10.41 4.84 16.18
CA GLU A 152 -10.03 6.22 16.47
C GLU A 152 -9.10 6.81 15.39
N ILE A 153 -8.78 6.02 14.35
CA ILE A 153 -7.94 6.46 13.25
C ILE A 153 -8.83 6.97 12.12
N ASP A 154 -8.71 8.25 11.82
CA ASP A 154 -9.51 8.90 10.76
C ASP A 154 -9.05 8.52 9.35
N VAL A 155 -7.74 8.31 9.17
CA VAL A 155 -7.11 8.14 7.85
C VAL A 155 -6.04 7.07 7.91
N PHE A 156 -6.04 6.19 6.92
CA PHE A 156 -5.01 5.17 6.71
C PHE A 156 -4.26 5.42 5.40
N ASP A 157 -2.93 5.33 5.46
CA ASP A 157 -2.07 5.29 4.27
C ASP A 157 -1.27 3.99 4.31
N PHE A 158 -1.63 3.04 3.43
CA PHE A 158 -0.95 1.76 3.30
C PHE A 158 -0.07 1.75 2.06
N TYR A 159 1.19 1.37 2.26
CA TYR A 159 2.12 1.16 1.17
C TYR A 159 1.59 0.15 0.13
N SER A 160 1.48 0.57 -1.14
CA SER A 160 0.71 -0.13 -2.17
C SER A 160 1.46 -0.31 -3.51
N ILE A 161 2.74 -0.69 -3.47
CA ILE A 161 3.56 -0.83 -4.70
C ILE A 161 3.03 -1.92 -5.67
N ILE A 162 2.49 -3.02 -5.13
CA ILE A 162 1.83 -4.13 -5.82
C ILE A 162 0.70 -4.66 -4.90
N GLY A 163 -0.46 -5.02 -5.47
CA GLY A 163 -1.76 -5.24 -4.79
C GLY A 163 -1.82 -6.22 -3.61
N ALA A 164 -0.79 -7.05 -3.41
CA ALA A 164 -0.76 -8.06 -2.36
C ALA A 164 -0.86 -7.48 -0.93
N PHE A 165 -0.51 -6.22 -0.68
CA PHE A 165 -0.46 -5.68 0.69
C PHE A 165 -1.82 -5.49 1.36
N GLN A 166 -2.86 -5.14 0.59
CA GLN A 166 -4.16 -4.78 1.17
C GLN A 166 -5.09 -5.98 1.36
N SER A 167 -4.88 -7.04 0.58
CA SER A 167 -5.64 -8.28 0.67
C SER A 167 -5.35 -9.06 1.96
N PHE A 168 -4.21 -8.81 2.63
CA PHE A 168 -3.85 -9.45 3.91
C PHE A 168 -4.58 -8.93 5.15
N GLN A 169 -5.30 -7.82 5.09
CA GLN A 169 -5.66 -7.09 6.32
C GLN A 169 -7.14 -7.11 6.70
N ASN A 170 -8.07 -7.65 5.90
CA ASN A 170 -9.52 -7.66 6.21
C ASN A 170 -10.03 -6.32 6.79
N TRP A 171 -9.42 -5.20 6.41
CA TRP A 171 -9.79 -3.88 6.88
C TRP A 171 -10.68 -3.20 5.85
N PRO A 172 -11.74 -2.50 6.29
CA PRO A 172 -12.60 -1.78 5.37
C PRO A 172 -11.74 -0.77 4.61
N ALA A 173 -11.60 -0.99 3.30
CA ALA A 173 -10.92 -0.09 2.39
C ALA A 173 -11.73 1.22 2.27
N THR A 174 -11.59 2.06 3.29
CA THR A 174 -12.07 3.43 3.32
C THR A 174 -10.83 4.30 3.19
N ILE A 175 -10.56 4.70 1.95
CA ILE A 175 -9.69 5.82 1.59
C ILE A 175 -10.64 6.94 1.14
#